data_AF-A0A3C1DMV2-F1
#
_entry.id   AF-A0A3C1DMV2-F1
#
_cell.length_a   1.000
_cell.length_b   1.000
_cell.length_c   1.000
_cell.angle_alpha   90.00
_cell.angle_beta   90.00
_cell.angle_gamma   90.00
#
_symmetry.space_group_name_H-M   'P 1'
#
loop_
_entity.id
_entity.type
_entity.pdbx_description
1 polymer ?
#
loop_
_entity_poly.entity_id
_entity_poly.type
_entity_poly.pdbx_seq_one_letter_code
_entity_poly.pdbx_strand_id
1 'polypeptide(L)' 'MALLNYSAFASLDGYIADEQGDFSWAMPSPEAHTLANELMEPIGTCIYGRRMYEMMTYWDSPEATAEGSGIEYDFAM' A
#
# COMPACT_ATOMS: atom_id res chain seq x y z
N MET A 1 14.37 -17.64 -10.20
CA MET A 1 14.15 -17.81 -8.75
C MET A 1 13.46 -16.55 -8.27
N ALA A 2 12.36 -16.65 -7.52
CA ALA A 2 11.62 -15.47 -7.06
C ALA A 2 12.13 -15.02 -5.69
N LEU A 3 12.03 -13.72 -5.41
CA LEU A 3 12.30 -13.14 -4.09
C LEU A 3 10.99 -12.95 -3.33
N LEU A 4 11.02 -13.15 -2.02
CA LEU A 4 9.93 -12.78 -1.13
C LEU A 4 10.28 -11.44 -0.47
N ASN A 5 9.59 -10.38 -0.89
CA ASN A 5 9.79 -9.03 -0.38
C ASN A 5 8.79 -8.73 0.73
N TYR A 6 9.27 -8.16 1.83
CA TYR A 6 8.44 -7.64 2.90
C TYR A 6 8.66 -6.12 2.95
N SER A 7 7.60 -5.37 2.68
CA SER A 7 7.59 -3.91 2.73
C SER A 7 6.34 -3.42 3.46
N ALA A 8 6.49 -2.34 4.20
CA ALA A 8 5.42 -1.63 4.88
C ALA A 8 5.86 -0.20 5.19
N PHE A 9 4.92 0.74 5.20
CA PHE A 9 5.13 2.02 5.88
C PHE A 9 5.12 1.77 7.40
N ALA A 10 6.08 2.35 8.10
CA ALA A 10 6.22 2.18 9.54
C ALA A 10 6.70 3.48 10.20
N SER A 11 6.33 3.66 11.46
CA SER A 11 6.86 4.70 12.34
C SER A 11 8.34 4.46 12.62
N LEU A 12 9.02 5.50 13.13
CA LEU A 12 10.44 5.43 13.49
C LEU A 12 10.73 4.34 14.55
N ASP A 13 9.78 4.10 15.44
CA ASP A 13 9.82 3.08 16.49
C ASP A 13 9.27 1.71 16.05
N GLY A 14 8.92 1.54 14.77
CA GLY A 14 8.70 0.24 14.14
C GLY A 14 7.25 -0.27 14.13
N TYR A 15 6.26 0.61 14.29
CA TYR A 15 4.83 0.26 14.25
C TYR A 15 4.20 0.62 12.90
N ILE A 16 3.25 -0.20 12.43
CA ILE A 16 2.52 0.03 11.17
C ILE A 16 1.10 0.57 11.38
N ALA A 17 0.64 0.55 12.63
CA ALA A 17 -0.65 1.05 13.08
C ALA A 17 -0.54 1.37 14.58
N ASP A 18 -1.42 2.22 15.08
CA ASP A 18 -1.52 2.52 16.50
C ASP A 18 -2.22 1.39 17.30
N GLU A 19 -2.45 1.64 18.59
CA GLU A 19 -3.11 0.69 19.50
C GLU A 19 -4.56 0.36 19.11
N GLN A 20 -5.23 1.23 18.35
CA GLN A 20 -6.59 1.02 17.84
C GLN A 20 -6.59 0.39 16.43
N GLY A 21 -5.42 0.27 15.79
CA GLY A 21 -5.26 -0.19 14.43
C GLY A 21 -5.40 0.92 13.39
N ASP A 22 -5.38 2.19 13.79
CA ASP A 22 -5.37 3.32 12.88
C ASP A 22 -3.95 3.56 12.32
N PHE A 23 -3.91 3.88 11.04
CA PHE A 23 -2.70 4.15 10.27
C PHE A 23 -2.84 5.45 9.46
N SER A 24 -3.88 6.25 9.72
CA SER A 24 -4.11 7.54 9.05
C SER A 24 -2.94 8.52 9.19
N TRP A 25 -2.16 8.39 10.28
CA TRP A 25 -0.93 9.13 10.53
C TRP A 25 0.22 8.76 9.58
N ALA A 26 0.13 7.63 8.87
CA ALA A 26 1.13 7.11 7.95
C ALA A 26 0.83 7.44 6.48
N MET A 27 -0.06 8.40 6.21
CA MET A 27 -0.39 8.82 4.85
C MET A 27 0.89 9.22 4.09
N PRO A 28 1.21 8.56 2.96
CA PRO A 28 2.47 8.81 2.27
C PRO A 28 2.47 10.19 1.62
N SER A 29 3.65 10.82 1.56
CA SER A 29 3.84 11.93 0.62
C SER A 29 3.78 11.42 -0.82
N PRO A 30 3.56 12.30 -1.82
CA PRO A 30 3.58 11.90 -3.22
C PRO A 30 4.85 11.12 -3.60
N GLU A 31 6.02 11.54 -3.12
CA GLU A 31 7.30 10.89 -3.40
C GLU A 31 7.38 9.50 -2.79
N ALA A 32 6.90 9.34 -1.55
CA ALA A 32 6.88 8.05 -0.87
C ALA A 32 5.89 7.08 -1.54
N HIS A 33 4.79 7.59 -2.08
CA HIS A 33 3.82 6.79 -2.82
C HIS A 33 4.36 6.37 -4.18
N THR A 34 5.05 7.25 -4.92
CA THR A 34 5.75 6.86 -6.16
C THR A 34 6.75 5.73 -5.92
N LEU A 35 7.53 5.81 -4.83
CA LEU A 35 8.43 4.72 -4.45
C LEU A 35 7.67 3.42 -4.15
N ALA A 36 6.49 3.49 -3.52
CA ALA A 36 5.66 2.31 -3.30
C ALA A 36 5.16 1.68 -4.61
N ASN A 37 4.80 2.49 -5.61
CA ASN A 37 4.41 2.01 -6.94
C ASN A 37 5.58 1.30 -7.63
N GLU A 38 6.78 1.89 -7.61
CA GLU A 38 8.00 1.28 -8.18
C GLU A 38 8.34 -0.05 -7.50
N LEU A 39 8.11 -0.16 -6.19
CA LEU A 39 8.32 -1.41 -5.44
C LEU A 39 7.26 -2.47 -5.74
N MET A 40 6.04 -2.06 -6.11
CA MET A 40 4.93 -2.95 -6.43
C MET A 40 4.95 -3.44 -7.89
N GLU A 41 5.46 -2.64 -8.83
CA GLU A 41 5.51 -2.97 -10.28
C GLU A 41 6.03 -4.39 -10.59
N PRO A 42 7.16 -4.88 -9.99
CA PRO A 42 7.65 -6.22 -10.30
C PRO A 42 6.94 -7.36 -9.53
N ILE A 43 5.98 -7.05 -8.64
CA ILE A 43 5.35 -8.03 -7.74
C ILE A 43 4.17 -8.71 -8.43
N GLY A 44 4.36 -9.96 -8.86
CA GLY A 44 3.29 -10.74 -9.48
C GLY A 44 2.33 -11.44 -8.50
N THR A 45 2.60 -11.43 -7.19
CA THR A 45 1.74 -12.07 -6.18
C THR A 45 1.92 -11.42 -4.82
N CYS A 46 0.80 -10.98 -4.23
CA CYS A 46 0.77 -10.41 -2.90
C CYS A 46 0.22 -11.42 -1.88
N ILE A 47 0.84 -11.49 -0.71
CA ILE A 47 0.38 -12.34 0.41
C ILE A 47 0.05 -11.42 1.58
N TYR A 48 -1.20 -11.43 2.00
CA TYR A 48 -1.69 -10.56 3.08
C TYR A 48 -2.35 -11.37 4.20
N GLY A 49 -2.19 -10.88 5.42
CA GLY A 49 -3.08 -11.24 6.52
C GLY A 49 -4.46 -10.63 6.30
N ARG A 50 -5.50 -11.17 6.95
CA ARG A 50 -6.91 -10.80 6.71
C ARG A 50 -7.18 -9.30 6.72
N ARG A 51 -6.70 -8.57 7.73
CA ARG A 51 -6.95 -7.11 7.85
C ARG A 51 -6.32 -6.34 6.70
N MET A 52 -5.06 -6.64 6.37
CA MET A 52 -4.38 -6.00 5.25
C MET A 52 -5.05 -6.33 3.92
N TYR A 53 -5.51 -7.58 3.75
CA TYR A 53 -6.30 -7.96 2.58
C TYR A 53 -7.55 -7.09 2.44
N GLU A 54 -8.34 -6.94 3.51
CA GLU A 54 -9.52 -6.08 3.53
C GLU A 54 -9.16 -4.62 3.16
N MET A 55 -8.04 -4.08 3.64
CA MET A 55 -7.59 -2.73 3.26
C MET A 55 -7.18 -2.64 1.79
N MET A 56 -6.45 -3.62 1.28
CA MET A 56 -5.94 -3.62 -0.09
C MET A 56 -7.06 -3.75 -1.13
N THR A 57 -8.25 -4.26 -0.76
CA THR A 57 -9.42 -4.27 -1.67
C THR A 57 -9.88 -2.88 -2.10
N TYR A 58 -9.48 -1.81 -1.42
CA TYR A 58 -9.69 -0.44 -1.89
C TYR A 58 -9.10 -0.22 -3.29
N TRP A 59 -7.94 -0.81 -3.58
CA TRP A 59 -7.26 -0.61 -4.87
C TRP A 59 -7.95 -1.32 -6.04
N ASP A 60 -8.84 -2.28 -5.75
CA ASP A 60 -9.71 -2.93 -6.74
C ASP A 60 -11.00 -2.13 -6.98
N SER A 61 -11.20 -1.00 -6.30
CA SER A 61 -12.45 -0.24 -6.33
C SER A 61 -12.52 0.77 -7.50
N PRO A 62 -13.72 1.14 -7.96
CA PRO A 62 -13.91 2.24 -8.91
C PRO A 62 -13.32 3.56 -8.41
N GLU A 63 -13.37 3.81 -7.10
CA GLU A 63 -12.84 5.02 -6.48
C GLU A 63 -11.33 5.15 -6.72
N ALA A 64 -10.57 4.07 -6.55
CA ALA A 64 -9.13 4.06 -6.81
C ALA A 64 -8.79 4.13 -8.31
N THR A 65 -9.64 3.58 -9.19
CA THR A 65 -9.34 3.42 -10.63
C THR A 65 -9.97 4.49 -11.53
N ALA A 66 -10.98 5.24 -11.08
CA ALA A 66 -11.65 6.27 -11.88
C ALA A 66 -11.59 7.67 -11.28
N GLU A 67 -11.46 7.77 -9.95
CA GLU A 67 -11.54 9.04 -9.21
C GLU A 67 -10.27 9.37 -8.42
N GLY A 68 -9.33 8.42 -8.32
CA GLY A 68 -8.04 8.58 -7.66
C GLY A 68 -7.14 9.59 -8.35
N SER A 69 -6.20 10.15 -7.60
CA SER A 69 -5.09 10.92 -8.17
C SER A 69 -4.25 10.04 -9.12
N GLY A 70 -3.47 10.63 -10.03
CA GLY A 70 -2.66 9.84 -10.97
C GLY A 70 -1.74 8.83 -10.27
N ILE A 71 -1.20 9.18 -9.10
CA ILE A 71 -0.33 8.31 -8.30
C ILE A 71 -1.10 7.13 -7.68
N GLU A 72 -2.35 7.36 -7.26
CA GLU A 72 -3.23 6.32 -6.74
C GLU A 72 -3.71 5.38 -7.85
N TYR A 73 -4.05 5.94 -9.02
CA TYR A 73 -4.39 5.17 -10.21
C TYR A 73 -3.24 4.25 -10.64
N ASP A 74 -2.01 4.76 -10.66
CA ASP A 74 -0.81 4.00 -11.02
C ASP A 74 -0.51 2.86 -10.03
N PHE A 75 -1.03 2.90 -8.81
CA PHE A 75 -0.90 1.81 -7.85
C PHE A 75 -2.03 0.76 -8.01
N ALA A 76 -3.21 1.21 -8.42
CA ALA A 76 -4.37 0.35 -8.63
C ALA A 76 -4.26 -0.54 -9.90
N MET A 77 -3.37 -0.19 -10.84
CA MET A 77 -3.19 -0.83 -12.16
C MET A 77 -1.85 -1.54 -12.28
#